data_AF-A0A7W0HRM3-F1
#
_entry.id   AF-A0A7W0HRM3-F1
#
_cell.length_a   1.000
_cell.length_b   1.000
_cell.length_c   1.000
_cell.angle_alpha   90.00
_cell.angle_beta   90.00
_cell.angle_gamma   90.00
#
_symmetry.space_group_name_H-M   'P 1'
#
loop_
_entity.id
_entity.type
_entity.pdbx_description
1 polymer ?
#
loop_
_entity_poly.entity_id
_entity_poly.type
_entity_poly.pdbx_seq_one_letter_code
_entity_poly.pdbx_strand_id
1 'polypeptide(L)' 'MKKYAIGAGAAVLLSLFIFGWGWITTLVVLGVIAAPVVGYLMLDQSQRERLKRARRRGIGH' A
#
# COMPACT_ATOMS: atom_id res chain seq x y z
N MET A 1 3.45 0.59 -9.78
CA MET A 1 3.09 -0.51 -8.86
C MET A 1 4.28 -1.33 -8.39
N LYS A 2 5.19 -1.80 -9.28
CA LYS A 2 6.35 -2.63 -8.88
C LYS A 2 7.18 -2.07 -7.72
N LYS A 3 7.51 -0.77 -7.73
CA LYS A 3 8.27 -0.10 -6.64
C LYS A 3 7.58 -0.18 -5.27
N TYR A 4 6.25 -0.02 -5.24
CA TYR A 4 5.47 -0.13 -4.01
C TYR A 4 5.45 -1.58 -3.49
N ALA A 5 5.22 -2.56 -4.37
CA ALA A 5 5.25 -3.97 -3.99
C ALA A 5 6.62 -4.39 -3.43
N ILE A 6 7.71 -3.91 -4.03
CA ILE A 6 9.08 -4.15 -3.55
C ILE A 6 9.29 -3.50 -2.18
N GLY A 7 8.91 -2.23 -2.00
CA GLY A 7 9.05 -1.55 -0.71
C GLY A 7 8.21 -2.19 0.41
N ALA A 8 6.97 -2.56 0.09
CA ALA A 8 6.07 -3.29 0.99
C ALA A 8 6.65 -4.65 1.41
N GLY A 9 7.13 -5.44 0.44
CA GLY A 9 7.76 -6.73 0.72
C GLY A 9 9.04 -6.57 1.55
N ALA A 10 9.89 -5.59 1.23
CA ALA A 10 11.10 -5.30 1.97
C ALA A 10 10.80 -4.91 3.43
N ALA A 11 9.79 -4.06 3.67
CA ALA A 11 9.40 -3.66 5.03
C ALA A 11 8.95 -4.86 5.87
N VAL A 12 8.14 -5.76 5.31
CA VAL A 12 7.70 -6.98 6.00
C VAL A 12 8.89 -7.90 6.28
N LEU A 13 9.73 -8.18 5.28
CA LEU A 13 10.88 -9.07 5.43
C LEU A 13 11.92 -8.53 6.42
N LEU A 14 12.19 -7.22 6.39
CA LEU A 14 13.09 -6.57 7.34
C LEU A 14 12.53 -6.63 8.76
N SER A 15 11.22 -6.38 8.93
CA SER A 15 10.59 -6.48 10.26
C SER A 15 10.67 -7.90 10.81
N LEU A 16 10.44 -8.91 9.96
CA LEU A 16 10.53 -10.31 10.33
C LEU A 16 11.98 -10.70 10.68
N PHE A 17 12.96 -10.22 9.93
CA PHE A 17 14.38 -10.51 10.17
C PHE A 17 14.88 -9.89 11.49
N ILE A 18 14.50 -8.64 11.78
CA ILE A 18 14.98 -7.91 12.96
C ILE A 18 14.22 -8.31 14.23
N PHE A 19 12.89 -8.43 14.15
CA PHE A 19 12.02 -8.61 15.32
C PHE A 19 11.44 -10.02 15.45
N GLY A 20 11.65 -10.89 14.46
CA GLY A 20 11.02 -12.21 14.42
C GLY A 20 9.51 -12.13 14.16
N TRP A 21 8.80 -13.23 14.40
CA TRP A 21 7.34 -13.22 14.37
C TRP A 21 6.79 -12.77 15.73
N GLY A 22 5.92 -11.77 15.72
CA GLY A 22 5.35 -11.19 16.92
C GLY A 22 4.60 -9.89 16.61
N TRP A 23 4.16 -9.19 17.66
CA TRP A 23 3.27 -8.02 17.52
C TRP A 23 3.83 -6.91 16.63
N ILE A 24 5.14 -6.63 16.69
CA ILE A 24 5.77 -5.60 15.84
C ILE A 24 5.62 -5.96 14.36
N THR A 25 6.03 -7.16 13.97
CA THR A 25 5.93 -7.66 12.59
C THR A 25 4.47 -7.73 12.13
N THR A 26 3.54 -8.16 13.00
CA THR A 26 2.10 -8.13 12.72
C THR A 26 1.62 -6.70 12.43
N LEU A 27 2.01 -5.72 13.22
CA LEU A 27 1.64 -4.31 12.99
C LEU A 27 2.22 -3.76 11.70
N VAL A 28 3.45 -4.13 11.33
CA VAL A 28 4.06 -3.73 10.06
C VAL A 28 3.25 -4.30 8.88
N VAL A 29 2.90 -5.58 8.92
CA VAL A 29 2.07 -6.23 7.89
C VAL A 29 0.72 -5.53 7.77
N LEU A 30 0.04 -5.29 8.90
CA LEU A 30 -1.24 -4.59 8.92
C LEU A 30 -1.10 -3.16 8.37
N GLY A 31 -0.07 -2.43 8.75
CA GLY A 31 0.20 -1.07 8.27
C GLY A 31 0.42 -1.03 6.76
N VAL A 32 1.20 -1.95 6.21
CA VAL A 32 1.45 -2.06 4.77
C VAL A 32 0.15 -2.34 4.00
N ILE A 33 -0.70 -3.25 4.50
CA ILE A 33 -1.98 -3.59 3.88
C ILE A 33 -3.00 -2.44 4.00
N ALA A 34 -3.02 -1.75 5.14
CA ALA A 34 -3.94 -0.65 5.41
C ALA A 34 -3.54 0.64 4.68
N ALA A 35 -2.25 0.86 4.42
CA ALA A 35 -1.71 2.06 3.79
C ALA A 35 -2.44 2.50 2.50
N PRO A 36 -2.73 1.64 1.50
CA PRO A 36 -3.46 2.06 0.30
C PRO A 36 -4.90 2.44 0.59
N VAL A 37 -5.54 1.78 1.55
CA VAL A 37 -6.93 2.09 1.96
C VAL A 37 -6.96 3.46 2.62
N VAL A 38 -6.10 3.69 3.61
CA VAL A 38 -5.98 4.98 4.30
C VAL A 38 -5.58 6.08 3.31
N GLY A 39 -4.62 5.80 2.43
CA GLY A 39 -4.19 6.73 1.39
C GLY A 39 -5.34 7.11 0.45
N TYR A 40 -6.19 6.16 0.06
CA TYR A 40 -7.39 6.45 -0.73
C TYR A 40 -8.41 7.27 0.08
N LEU A 41 -8.58 6.97 1.37
CA LEU A 41 -9.50 7.70 2.24
C LEU A 41 -9.07 9.15 2.47
N MET A 42 -7.76 9.41 2.51
CA MET A 42 -7.18 10.76 2.62
C MET A 42 -7.30 11.58 1.33
N LEU A 43 -7.59 10.97 0.17
CA LEU A 43 -7.78 11.72 -1.06
C LEU A 43 -9.06 12.56 -1.01
N ASP A 44 -8.94 13.81 -1.47
CA ASP A 44 -10.08 14.66 -1.78
C ASP A 44 -10.90 14.10 -2.96
N GLN A 45 -12.18 14.47 -3.06
CA GLN A 45 -13.08 14.00 -4.12
C GLN A 45 -12.51 14.26 -5.53
N SER A 46 -11.89 15.43 -5.74
CA SER A 46 -11.25 15.78 -7.01
C SER A 46 -10.12 14.81 -7.41
N GLN A 47 -9.32 14.36 -6.44
CA GLN A 47 -8.22 13.41 -6.64
C GLN A 47 -8.74 12.00 -6.89
N ARG A 48 -9.79 11.58 -6.17
CA ARG A 48 -10.46 10.28 -6.37
C ARG A 48 -11.05 10.18 -7.76
N GLU A 49 -11.71 11.23 -8.25
CA GLU A 49 -12.26 11.26 -9.61
C GLU A 49 -11.16 11.26 -10.67
N ARG A 50 -10.03 11.94 -10.42
CA ARG A 50 -8.85 11.87 -11.30
C ARG A 50 -8.26 10.46 -11.33
N LEU A 51 -8.17 9.78 -10.19
CA LEU A 51 -7.70 8.40 -10.09
C LEU A 51 -8.64 7.42 -10.80
N LYS A 52 -9.96 7.56 -10.64
CA LYS A 52 -10.97 6.78 -11.37
C LYS A 52 -10.82 6.95 -12.88
N ARG A 53 -10.66 8.19 -13.37
CA ARG A 53 -10.44 8.49 -14.79
C ARG A 53 -9.12 7.91 -15.32
N ALA A 54 -8.04 8.01 -14.54
CA ALA A 54 -6.75 7.39 -14.89
C ALA A 54 -6.87 5.85 -14.97
N ARG A 55 -7.57 5.23 -14.01
CA ARG A 55 -7.84 3.79 -14.00
C ARG A 55 -8.65 3.36 -15.23
N ARG A 56 -9.71 4.09 -15.61
CA ARG A 56 -10.50 3.78 -16.81
C ARG A 56 -9.67 3.86 -18.09
N ARG A 57 -8.78 4.86 -18.23
CA ARG A 57 -7.87 4.99 -19.38
C ARG A 57 -6.81 3.88 -19.44
N GLY A 58 -6.41 3.32 -18.30
CA GLY A 58 -5.44 2.22 -18.23
C GLY A 58 -6.01 0.82 -18.47
N ILE A 59 -7.35 0.66 -18.51
CA ILE A 59 -8.02 -0.64 -18.74
C ILE A 59 -8.52 -0.77 -20.19
N GLY A 60 -8.47 0.32 -20.98
CA GLY A 60 -8.86 0.34 -22.41
C GLY A 60 -7.71 0.17 -23.40
N HIS A 61 -6.51 -0.15 -22.92
CA HIS A 61 -5.37 -0.64 -23.71
C HIS A 61 -5.09 -2.08 -23.30
#